data_AF-A0A2I3CCI6-F1
#
_entry.id   AF-A0A2I3CCI6-F1
#
_cell.length_a   1.000
_cell.length_b   1.000
_cell.length_c   1.000
_cell.angle_alpha   90.00
_cell.angle_beta   90.00
_cell.angle_gamma   90.00
#
_symmetry.space_group_name_H-M   'P 1'
#
loop_
_entity.id
_entity.type
_entity.pdbx_description
1 polymer ?
#
loop_
_entity_poly.entity_id
_entity_poly.type
_entity_poly.pdbx_seq_one_letter_code
_entity_poly.pdbx_strand_id
1 'polypeptide(L)'
;MKTVLMTGLTGTLAPKVAHQFHLRGWNILEWNHHQISPDDPEQSEQFWQQHHIDAVCHMAMGSEAWAAWLGEHCKQRNIPYLFVSTAMVFDATKNGPYGIFEERNTQDDYGKYKVRCEDAIWQANPDAMIARIGWQLHHQAEGNNMLAHLDRQYEENGVITASTVWYPATSHMDDTALAFLQLIERNEAGLYHLDSNLKDKWNFYELVCALKQHYNKPWQVLPSNDYHHDQRLTDERIALPPLSERFNKSEQIQQAGIIGINWGRTHIPHYRNNGVSVTTLCANQIEPLQQACSEEAIPKAETNISALKQLDVVTIATPAHTHAEIIKKLGSTKLICEKPLVGLNSDITHWQQPNSNLLVNYAFAQLETAKTIEKWLASQTQPCVVNLVTQVNLPGTFTLKEWFLETASHPISWLLHCFGDYSQSTLVEENGQLIVELQCDDHQLRFVFELTGEPGIEHNLTIQSNQTLTSKGYYRVGEKWRFEPILVNGNAINDGEYSESDCWQDANQRSVGLMLAMFNQSISWDNGLQLGAFDAQKAILIEKMLC
;
A
#
# COMPACT_ATOMS: atom_id res chain seq x y z
N MET A 1 -34.52 -34.77 -14.14
CA MET A 1 -33.76 -33.81 -13.31
C MET A 1 -32.70 -33.23 -14.23
N LYS A 2 -32.56 -31.90 -14.30
CA LYS A 2 -31.58 -31.29 -15.23
C LYS A 2 -30.16 -31.64 -14.80
N THR A 3 -29.26 -31.81 -15.76
CA THR A 3 -27.85 -32.15 -15.52
C THR A 3 -26.94 -31.09 -16.13
N VAL A 4 -26.07 -30.51 -15.32
CA VAL A 4 -25.04 -29.59 -15.79
C VAL A 4 -23.69 -30.30 -15.81
N LEU A 5 -23.03 -30.28 -16.96
CA LEU A 5 -21.64 -30.71 -17.08
C LEU A 5 -20.75 -29.57 -16.58
N MET A 6 -19.87 -29.86 -15.62
CA MET A 6 -18.89 -28.93 -15.10
C MET A 6 -17.48 -29.46 -15.32
N THR A 7 -16.60 -28.57 -15.75
CA THR A 7 -15.15 -28.84 -15.82
C THR A 7 -14.46 -28.13 -14.65
N GLY A 8 -13.36 -28.68 -14.15
CA GLY A 8 -12.51 -28.00 -13.17
C GLY A 8 -13.05 -28.00 -11.74
N LEU A 9 -13.85 -29.00 -11.35
CA LEU A 9 -14.40 -29.13 -9.99
C LEU A 9 -13.32 -29.28 -8.90
N THR A 10 -12.08 -29.59 -9.25
CA THR A 10 -10.94 -29.58 -8.32
C THR A 10 -10.38 -28.18 -8.04
N GLY A 11 -10.82 -27.15 -8.76
CA GLY A 11 -10.42 -25.76 -8.55
C GLY A 11 -11.18 -25.08 -7.41
N THR A 12 -10.94 -23.77 -7.21
CA THR A 12 -11.54 -23.04 -6.08
C THR A 12 -12.99 -22.59 -6.33
N LEU A 13 -13.29 -22.07 -7.53
CA LEU A 13 -14.61 -21.51 -7.84
C LEU A 13 -15.65 -22.59 -8.19
N ALA A 14 -15.25 -23.59 -8.96
CA ALA A 14 -16.16 -24.59 -9.52
C ALA A 14 -16.98 -25.38 -8.46
N PRO A 15 -16.42 -25.77 -7.29
CA PRO A 15 -17.22 -26.33 -6.20
C PRO A 15 -18.36 -25.44 -5.71
N LYS A 16 -18.16 -24.11 -5.72
CA LYS A 16 -19.19 -23.13 -5.32
C LYS A 16 -20.31 -23.07 -6.34
N VAL A 17 -19.95 -23.08 -7.62
CA VAL A 17 -20.90 -23.18 -8.73
C VAL A 17 -21.68 -24.49 -8.65
N ALA A 18 -21.01 -25.63 -8.47
CA ALA A 18 -21.65 -26.93 -8.30
C ALA A 18 -22.63 -26.96 -7.13
N HIS A 19 -22.26 -26.37 -6.00
CA HIS A 19 -23.14 -26.24 -4.84
C HIS A 19 -24.40 -25.41 -5.15
N GLN A 20 -24.29 -24.28 -5.86
CA GLN A 20 -25.46 -23.48 -6.26
C GLN A 20 -26.41 -24.25 -7.20
N PHE A 21 -25.87 -24.97 -8.17
CA PHE A 21 -26.68 -25.82 -9.06
C PHE A 21 -27.34 -26.99 -8.31
N HIS A 22 -26.63 -27.60 -7.35
CA HIS A 22 -27.18 -28.64 -6.50
C HIS A 22 -28.35 -28.13 -5.65
N LEU A 23 -28.20 -26.95 -5.01
CA LEU A 23 -29.29 -26.29 -4.28
C LEU A 23 -30.51 -25.99 -5.17
N ARG A 24 -30.26 -25.70 -6.45
CA ARG A 24 -31.31 -25.50 -7.46
C ARG A 24 -32.01 -26.81 -7.88
N GLY A 25 -31.50 -27.96 -7.47
CA GLY A 25 -32.02 -29.29 -7.80
C GLY A 25 -31.51 -29.87 -9.12
N TRP A 26 -30.36 -29.41 -9.60
CA TRP A 26 -29.69 -29.97 -10.78
C TRP A 26 -28.67 -31.03 -10.36
N ASN A 27 -28.49 -32.04 -11.22
CA ASN A 27 -27.41 -32.99 -11.13
C ASN A 27 -26.11 -32.35 -11.63
N ILE A 28 -25.01 -32.63 -10.94
CA ILE A 28 -23.67 -32.21 -11.35
C ILE A 28 -22.98 -33.40 -12.00
N LEU A 29 -22.62 -33.24 -13.26
CA LEU A 29 -21.77 -34.18 -13.98
C LEU A 29 -20.37 -33.56 -14.09
N GLU A 30 -19.36 -34.22 -13.54
CA GLU A 30 -17.98 -33.76 -13.65
C GLU A 30 -17.33 -34.27 -14.94
N TRP A 31 -16.66 -33.39 -15.68
CA TRP A 31 -15.60 -33.81 -16.59
C TRP A 31 -14.27 -33.84 -15.83
N ASN A 32 -13.84 -35.04 -15.43
CA ASN A 32 -12.54 -35.21 -14.80
C ASN A 32 -11.46 -35.42 -15.87
N HIS A 33 -10.72 -34.36 -16.19
CA HIS A 33 -9.69 -34.37 -17.24
C HIS A 33 -8.48 -35.27 -16.93
N HIS A 34 -8.32 -35.74 -15.68
CA HIS A 34 -7.32 -36.75 -15.34
C HIS A 34 -7.76 -38.18 -15.70
N GLN A 35 -9.07 -38.39 -15.86
CA GLN A 35 -9.64 -39.67 -16.27
C GLN A 35 -9.94 -39.71 -17.76
N ILE A 36 -10.48 -38.61 -18.28
CA ILE A 36 -10.87 -38.47 -19.69
C ILE A 36 -10.15 -37.26 -20.25
N SER A 37 -9.05 -37.53 -20.95
CA SER A 37 -8.26 -36.48 -21.58
C SER A 37 -9.13 -35.76 -22.63
N PRO A 38 -9.24 -34.42 -22.58
CA PRO A 38 -9.97 -33.67 -23.59
C PRO A 38 -9.31 -33.71 -24.98
N ASP A 39 -8.04 -34.12 -25.03
CA ASP A 39 -7.28 -34.27 -26.28
C ASP A 39 -7.44 -35.67 -26.92
N ASP A 40 -8.25 -36.57 -26.31
CA ASP A 40 -8.67 -37.84 -26.89
C ASP A 40 -10.09 -37.68 -27.47
N PRO A 41 -10.24 -37.53 -28.80
CA PRO A 41 -11.54 -37.27 -29.42
C PRO A 41 -12.52 -38.43 -29.27
N GLU A 42 -12.01 -39.68 -29.27
CA GLU A 42 -12.87 -40.86 -29.19
C GLU A 42 -13.48 -41.00 -27.80
N GLN A 43 -12.66 -40.85 -26.75
CA GLN A 43 -13.16 -40.87 -25.37
C GLN A 43 -14.05 -39.66 -25.07
N SER A 44 -13.72 -38.49 -25.61
CA SER A 44 -14.53 -37.28 -25.44
C SER A 44 -15.92 -37.42 -26.05
N GLU A 45 -15.99 -37.94 -27.29
CA GLU A 45 -17.26 -38.21 -27.96
C GLU A 45 -18.06 -39.30 -27.24
N GLN A 46 -17.40 -40.38 -26.82
CA GLN A 46 -18.04 -41.44 -26.06
C GLN A 46 -18.67 -40.92 -24.76
N PHE A 47 -17.94 -40.11 -23.99
CA PHE A 47 -18.45 -39.48 -22.78
C PHE A 47 -19.66 -38.59 -23.08
N TRP A 48 -19.56 -37.74 -24.09
CA TRP A 48 -20.63 -36.81 -24.47
C TRP A 48 -21.92 -37.51 -24.92
N GLN A 49 -21.79 -38.66 -25.60
CA GLN A 49 -22.93 -39.47 -26.04
C GLN A 49 -23.56 -40.29 -24.90
N GLN A 50 -22.76 -40.77 -23.95
CA GLN A 50 -23.22 -41.62 -22.84
C GLN A 50 -24.01 -40.84 -21.78
N HIS A 51 -23.81 -39.53 -21.68
CA HIS A 51 -24.43 -38.69 -20.67
C HIS A 51 -25.52 -37.77 -21.22
N HIS A 52 -26.60 -37.66 -20.44
CA HIS A 52 -27.60 -36.62 -20.65
C HIS A 52 -27.10 -35.30 -20.05
N ILE A 53 -26.99 -34.26 -20.88
CA ILE A 53 -26.44 -32.95 -20.51
C ILE A 53 -27.43 -31.88 -20.94
N ASP A 54 -27.89 -31.07 -19.98
CA ASP A 54 -28.82 -29.96 -20.21
C ASP A 54 -28.13 -28.59 -20.27
N ALA A 55 -26.89 -28.48 -19.77
CA ALA A 55 -26.05 -27.29 -19.85
C ALA A 55 -24.58 -27.63 -19.58
N VAL A 56 -23.67 -26.76 -19.98
CA VAL A 56 -22.23 -26.88 -19.71
C VAL A 56 -21.71 -25.60 -19.06
N CYS A 57 -20.93 -25.75 -17.98
CA CYS A 57 -20.15 -24.68 -17.36
C CYS A 57 -18.65 -25.03 -17.42
N HIS A 58 -17.94 -24.37 -18.33
CA HIS A 58 -16.52 -24.59 -18.58
C HIS A 58 -15.64 -23.63 -17.77
N MET A 59 -15.01 -24.15 -16.71
CA MET A 59 -14.19 -23.41 -15.74
C MET A 59 -12.74 -23.92 -15.66
N ALA A 60 -12.45 -25.11 -16.21
CA ALA A 60 -11.10 -25.66 -16.23
C ALA A 60 -10.18 -24.87 -17.16
N MET A 61 -8.87 -24.97 -16.90
CA MET A 61 -7.87 -24.66 -17.92
C MET A 61 -7.66 -25.89 -18.80
N GLY A 62 -7.39 -25.68 -20.08
CA GLY A 62 -7.18 -26.71 -21.09
C GLY A 62 -6.95 -26.09 -22.47
N SER A 63 -6.94 -26.90 -23.53
CA SER A 63 -6.72 -26.38 -24.88
C SER A 63 -7.88 -25.48 -25.36
N GLU A 64 -7.57 -24.49 -26.19
CA GLU A 64 -8.59 -23.67 -26.88
C GLU A 64 -9.49 -24.52 -27.80
N ALA A 65 -8.93 -25.60 -28.35
CA ALA A 65 -9.67 -26.60 -29.11
C ALA A 65 -10.74 -27.32 -28.28
N TRP A 66 -10.44 -27.71 -27.04
CA TRP A 66 -11.41 -28.33 -26.15
C TRP A 66 -12.56 -27.39 -25.79
N ALA A 67 -12.23 -26.13 -25.49
CA ALA A 67 -13.22 -25.10 -25.18
C ALA A 67 -14.16 -24.87 -26.38
N ALA A 68 -13.62 -24.80 -27.60
CA ALA A 68 -14.41 -24.70 -28.82
C ALA A 68 -15.25 -25.94 -29.09
N TRP A 69 -14.67 -27.14 -28.87
CA TRP A 69 -15.36 -28.42 -29.07
C TRP A 69 -16.59 -28.56 -28.15
N LEU A 70 -16.47 -28.23 -26.86
CA LEU A 70 -17.61 -28.20 -25.95
C LEU A 70 -18.67 -27.19 -26.40
N GLY A 71 -18.23 -26.01 -26.85
CA GLY A 71 -19.11 -24.98 -27.41
C GLY A 71 -19.90 -25.49 -28.62
N GLU A 72 -19.22 -26.12 -29.58
CA GLU A 72 -19.82 -26.69 -30.79
C GLU A 72 -20.88 -27.74 -30.46
N HIS A 73 -20.56 -28.68 -29.56
CA HIS A 73 -21.48 -29.73 -29.16
C HIS A 73 -22.71 -29.20 -28.42
N CYS A 74 -22.54 -28.14 -27.63
CA CYS A 74 -23.66 -27.44 -27.03
C CYS A 74 -24.56 -26.78 -28.08
N LYS A 75 -23.97 -26.15 -29.11
CA LYS A 75 -24.73 -25.57 -30.23
C LYS A 75 -25.52 -26.62 -30.98
N GLN A 76 -24.92 -27.77 -31.29
CA GLN A 76 -25.57 -28.88 -31.99
C GLN A 76 -26.77 -29.43 -31.21
N ARG A 77 -26.69 -29.47 -29.87
CA ARG A 77 -27.79 -29.90 -28.99
C ARG A 77 -28.72 -28.77 -28.54
N ASN A 78 -28.44 -27.53 -28.94
CA ASN A 78 -29.15 -26.32 -28.52
C ASN A 78 -29.28 -26.21 -26.98
N ILE A 79 -28.18 -26.45 -26.26
CA ILE A 79 -28.09 -26.33 -24.81
C ILE A 79 -27.16 -25.17 -24.39
N PRO A 80 -27.36 -24.58 -23.19
CA PRO A 80 -26.55 -23.47 -22.72
C PRO A 80 -25.08 -23.86 -22.52
N TYR A 81 -24.17 -23.02 -23.02
CA TYR A 81 -22.73 -23.13 -22.81
C TYR A 81 -22.20 -21.85 -22.16
N LEU A 82 -21.64 -21.97 -20.97
CA LEU A 82 -21.00 -20.86 -20.25
C LEU A 82 -19.50 -21.14 -20.12
N PHE A 83 -18.67 -20.21 -20.60
CA PHE A 83 -17.22 -20.22 -20.40
C PHE A 83 -16.79 -19.13 -19.42
N VAL A 84 -15.91 -19.49 -18.49
CA VAL A 84 -15.34 -18.53 -17.52
C VAL A 84 -14.02 -17.96 -18.05
N SER A 85 -14.05 -16.66 -18.33
CA SER A 85 -12.92 -15.84 -18.73
C SER A 85 -12.48 -14.93 -17.57
N THR A 86 -11.69 -13.89 -17.84
CA THR A 86 -10.98 -13.12 -16.81
C THR A 86 -10.89 -11.63 -17.13
N ALA A 87 -10.77 -10.80 -16.09
CA ALA A 87 -10.38 -9.39 -16.23
C ALA A 87 -8.94 -9.22 -16.78
N MET A 88 -8.09 -10.24 -16.67
CA MET A 88 -6.70 -10.24 -17.19
C MET A 88 -6.60 -10.20 -18.71
N VAL A 89 -7.71 -10.15 -19.44
CA VAL A 89 -7.74 -9.85 -20.89
C VAL A 89 -7.44 -8.39 -21.20
N PHE A 90 -7.44 -7.53 -20.17
CA PHE A 90 -7.07 -6.13 -20.26
C PHE A 90 -5.71 -5.87 -19.60
N ASP A 91 -4.91 -5.03 -20.24
CA ASP A 91 -3.58 -4.64 -19.80
C ASP A 91 -3.61 -3.35 -18.96
N ALA A 92 -2.78 -3.30 -17.92
CA ALA A 92 -2.70 -2.17 -16.99
C ALA A 92 -2.26 -0.85 -17.65
N THR A 93 -1.69 -0.87 -18.87
CA THR A 93 -1.35 0.35 -19.63
C THR A 93 -2.56 1.21 -19.99
N LYS A 94 -3.77 0.64 -20.03
CA LYS A 94 -5.02 1.37 -20.22
C LYS A 94 -5.87 1.24 -18.98
N ASN A 95 -6.30 2.34 -18.37
CA ASN A 95 -7.22 2.29 -17.23
C ASN A 95 -8.67 2.08 -17.65
N GLY A 96 -9.38 1.27 -16.86
CA GLY A 96 -10.82 1.06 -16.95
C GLY A 96 -11.65 2.17 -16.27
N PRO A 97 -12.90 1.88 -15.88
CA PRO A 97 -13.54 0.56 -15.93
C PRO A 97 -13.79 0.08 -17.37
N TYR A 98 -13.65 -1.22 -17.61
CA TYR A 98 -13.71 -1.81 -18.94
C TYR A 98 -15.12 -2.31 -19.31
N GLY A 99 -15.66 -1.81 -20.41
CA GLY A 99 -16.94 -2.24 -20.96
C GLY A 99 -16.84 -3.50 -21.81
N ILE A 100 -17.97 -4.13 -22.11
CA ILE A 100 -18.04 -5.36 -22.92
C ILE A 100 -17.59 -5.19 -24.38
N PHE A 101 -17.55 -3.96 -24.89
CA PHE A 101 -17.07 -3.63 -26.24
C PHE A 101 -15.62 -3.15 -26.28
N GLU A 102 -14.96 -3.10 -25.11
CA GLU A 102 -13.59 -2.66 -25.00
C GLU A 102 -12.63 -3.69 -25.61
N GLU A 103 -11.59 -3.21 -26.28
CA GLU A 103 -10.62 -4.09 -26.95
C GLU A 103 -9.76 -4.80 -25.89
N ARG A 104 -9.61 -6.12 -26.06
CA ARG A 104 -8.72 -6.95 -25.24
C ARG A 104 -7.28 -6.68 -25.67
N ASN A 105 -6.45 -6.15 -24.77
CA ASN A 105 -5.09 -5.69 -25.07
C ASN A 105 -4.00 -6.33 -24.19
N THR A 106 -4.34 -7.38 -23.44
CA THR A 106 -3.45 -8.06 -22.49
C THR A 106 -2.09 -8.46 -23.06
N GLN A 107 -1.04 -8.20 -22.27
CA GLN A 107 0.30 -8.73 -22.52
C GLN A 107 0.62 -9.99 -21.71
N ASP A 108 -0.20 -10.32 -20.72
CA ASP A 108 -0.07 -11.49 -19.86
C ASP A 108 -0.41 -12.79 -20.60
N ASP A 109 0.36 -13.85 -20.36
CA ASP A 109 0.21 -15.13 -21.06
C ASP A 109 -1.11 -15.82 -20.73
N TYR A 110 -1.57 -15.72 -19.47
CA TYR A 110 -2.87 -16.27 -19.05
C TYR A 110 -4.02 -15.46 -19.67
N GLY A 111 -3.91 -14.13 -19.70
CA GLY A 111 -4.82 -13.24 -20.42
C GLY A 111 -4.92 -13.61 -21.90
N LYS A 112 -3.79 -13.70 -22.61
CA LYS A 112 -3.72 -14.08 -24.03
C LYS A 112 -4.36 -15.44 -24.29
N TYR A 113 -4.13 -16.41 -23.41
CA TYR A 113 -4.78 -17.71 -23.48
C TYR A 113 -6.31 -17.59 -23.41
N LYS A 114 -6.85 -16.84 -22.45
CA LYS A 114 -8.30 -16.63 -22.32
C LYS A 114 -8.89 -15.93 -23.55
N VAL A 115 -8.20 -14.93 -24.12
CA VAL A 115 -8.63 -14.29 -25.38
C VAL A 115 -8.78 -15.31 -26.51
N ARG A 116 -7.78 -16.19 -26.71
CA ARG A 116 -7.85 -17.22 -27.76
C ARG A 116 -9.00 -18.21 -27.53
N CYS A 117 -9.24 -18.61 -26.28
CA CYS A 117 -10.42 -19.44 -25.96
C CYS A 117 -11.73 -18.73 -26.28
N GLU A 118 -11.88 -17.46 -25.92
CA GLU A 118 -13.09 -16.69 -26.24
C GLU A 118 -13.36 -16.66 -27.75
N ASP A 119 -12.32 -16.40 -28.54
CA ASP A 119 -12.41 -16.32 -29.99
C ASP A 119 -12.76 -17.68 -30.62
N ALA A 120 -12.10 -18.75 -30.18
CA ALA A 120 -12.37 -20.10 -30.66
C ALA A 120 -13.78 -20.58 -30.31
N ILE A 121 -14.26 -20.27 -29.10
CA ILE A 121 -15.62 -20.57 -28.65
C ILE A 121 -16.65 -19.86 -29.54
N TRP A 122 -16.53 -18.55 -29.77
CA TRP A 122 -17.52 -17.83 -30.56
C TRP A 122 -17.49 -18.18 -32.05
N GLN A 123 -16.34 -18.59 -32.58
CA GLN A 123 -16.25 -19.17 -33.92
C GLN A 123 -17.07 -20.48 -34.03
N ALA A 124 -17.02 -21.33 -33.00
CA ALA A 124 -17.72 -22.62 -32.98
C ALA A 124 -19.19 -22.52 -32.53
N ASN A 125 -19.50 -21.61 -31.62
CA ASN A 125 -20.81 -21.40 -31.02
C ASN A 125 -21.07 -19.90 -30.77
N PRO A 126 -21.70 -19.20 -31.73
CA PRO A 126 -22.09 -17.80 -31.56
C PRO A 126 -23.12 -17.55 -30.44
N ASP A 127 -23.80 -18.61 -29.96
CA ASP A 127 -24.80 -18.51 -28.89
C ASP A 127 -24.16 -18.71 -27.50
N ALA A 128 -22.84 -18.89 -27.42
CA ALA A 128 -22.12 -19.09 -26.17
C ALA A 128 -22.21 -17.87 -25.24
N MET A 129 -22.31 -18.15 -23.95
CA MET A 129 -22.11 -17.18 -22.88
C MET A 129 -20.64 -17.19 -22.46
N ILE A 130 -20.03 -16.01 -22.36
CA ILE A 130 -18.68 -15.84 -21.82
C ILE A 130 -18.79 -14.90 -20.62
N ALA A 131 -18.37 -15.34 -19.44
CA ALA A 131 -18.34 -14.48 -18.26
C ALA A 131 -16.90 -14.13 -17.89
N ARG A 132 -16.52 -12.86 -18.01
CA ARG A 132 -15.25 -12.34 -17.48
C ARG A 132 -15.43 -11.97 -16.02
N ILE A 133 -14.59 -12.58 -15.17
CA ILE A 133 -14.58 -12.34 -13.73
C ILE A 133 -13.25 -11.74 -13.28
N GLY A 134 -13.32 -10.96 -12.20
CA GLY A 134 -12.14 -10.49 -11.47
C GLY A 134 -11.56 -11.51 -10.48
N TRP A 135 -10.66 -11.06 -9.61
CA TRP A 135 -10.07 -11.89 -8.56
C TRP A 135 -11.15 -12.34 -7.57
N GLN A 136 -11.15 -13.62 -7.19
CA GLN A 136 -12.24 -14.20 -6.41
C GLN A 136 -11.91 -14.26 -4.91
N LEU A 137 -12.94 -14.02 -4.09
CA LEU A 137 -12.89 -14.01 -2.62
C LEU A 137 -13.80 -15.10 -2.04
N HIS A 138 -13.30 -15.85 -1.06
CA HIS A 138 -14.12 -16.77 -0.26
C HIS A 138 -13.41 -17.13 1.05
N HIS A 139 -14.16 -17.25 2.15
CA HIS A 139 -13.63 -17.43 3.51
C HIS A 139 -12.75 -18.67 3.72
N GLN A 140 -12.93 -19.73 2.91
CA GLN A 140 -12.09 -20.93 2.99
C GLN A 140 -10.62 -20.68 2.64
N ALA A 141 -10.31 -19.61 1.90
CA ALA A 141 -8.92 -19.21 1.60
C ALA A 141 -8.04 -20.35 1.03
N GLU A 142 -8.53 -21.07 0.03
CA GLU A 142 -7.81 -22.18 -0.64
C GLU A 142 -7.60 -21.91 -2.14
N GLY A 143 -6.48 -22.40 -2.68
CA GLY A 143 -6.16 -22.29 -4.12
C GLY A 143 -6.05 -20.85 -4.62
N ASN A 144 -6.66 -20.55 -5.77
CA ASN A 144 -6.67 -19.20 -6.33
C ASN A 144 -7.74 -18.34 -5.63
N ASN A 145 -7.36 -17.79 -4.48
CA ASN A 145 -8.21 -17.00 -3.60
C ASN A 145 -7.43 -15.81 -3.05
N MET A 146 -8.02 -14.61 -3.07
CA MET A 146 -7.36 -13.40 -2.60
C MET A 146 -6.96 -13.47 -1.11
N LEU A 147 -7.78 -14.06 -0.23
CA LEU A 147 -7.42 -14.21 1.19
C LEU A 147 -6.20 -15.11 1.37
N ALA A 148 -6.12 -16.21 0.62
CA ALA A 148 -4.98 -17.14 0.68
C ALA A 148 -3.68 -16.46 0.23
N HIS A 149 -3.78 -15.61 -0.80
CA HIS A 149 -2.65 -14.83 -1.29
C HIS A 149 -2.20 -13.78 -0.27
N LEU A 150 -3.13 -13.05 0.34
CA LEU A 150 -2.84 -12.06 1.37
C LEU A 150 -2.24 -12.70 2.63
N ASP A 151 -2.72 -13.87 3.04
CA ASP A 151 -2.14 -14.64 4.14
C ASP A 151 -0.67 -14.99 3.83
N ARG A 152 -0.37 -15.52 2.64
CA ARG A 152 1.01 -15.84 2.23
C ARG A 152 1.91 -14.60 2.20
N GLN A 153 1.43 -13.49 1.62
CA GLN A 153 2.21 -12.26 1.58
C GLN A 153 2.56 -11.75 2.99
N TYR A 154 1.63 -11.85 3.93
CA TYR A 154 1.87 -11.48 5.32
C TYR A 154 2.85 -12.43 6.02
N GLU A 155 2.72 -13.74 5.81
CA GLU A 155 3.65 -14.74 6.37
C GLU A 155 5.09 -14.55 5.85
N GLU A 156 5.24 -14.18 4.58
CA GLU A 156 6.56 -13.98 3.95
C GLU A 156 7.22 -12.66 4.35
N ASN A 157 6.45 -11.57 4.47
CA ASN A 157 7.01 -10.22 4.58
C ASN A 157 6.71 -9.51 5.92
N GLY A 158 5.82 -10.05 6.76
CA GLY A 158 5.34 -9.42 8.00
C GLY A 158 4.44 -8.19 7.78
N VAL A 159 4.30 -7.72 6.54
CA VAL A 159 3.43 -6.60 6.13
C VAL A 159 2.82 -6.89 4.76
N ILE A 160 1.64 -6.33 4.51
CA ILE A 160 0.97 -6.31 3.20
C ILE A 160 1.02 -4.88 2.69
N THR A 161 1.73 -4.67 1.59
CA THR A 161 1.72 -3.39 0.88
C THR A 161 0.56 -3.40 -0.12
N ALA A 162 -0.40 -2.50 0.06
CA ALA A 162 -1.62 -2.45 -0.74
C ALA A 162 -1.79 -1.09 -1.42
N SER A 163 -2.07 -1.09 -2.73
CA SER A 163 -2.17 0.14 -3.51
C SER A 163 -3.44 0.93 -3.23
N THR A 164 -3.31 2.24 -3.08
CA THR A 164 -4.44 3.19 -2.92
C THR A 164 -5.01 3.65 -4.27
N VAL A 165 -4.35 3.30 -5.36
CA VAL A 165 -4.63 3.72 -6.75
C VAL A 165 -4.85 2.54 -7.70
N TRP A 166 -5.01 1.34 -7.13
CA TRP A 166 -5.47 0.15 -7.84
C TRP A 166 -6.90 -0.19 -7.41
N TYR A 167 -7.82 -0.27 -8.38
CA TYR A 167 -9.19 -0.69 -8.20
C TYR A 167 -9.37 -2.08 -8.83
N PRO A 168 -9.28 -3.18 -8.06
CA PRO A 168 -9.37 -4.52 -8.61
C PRO A 168 -10.79 -4.85 -9.06
N ALA A 169 -10.93 -5.57 -10.17
CA ALA A 169 -12.16 -6.33 -10.40
C ALA A 169 -12.19 -7.49 -9.41
N THR A 170 -13.26 -7.64 -8.63
CA THR A 170 -13.33 -8.67 -7.60
C THR A 170 -14.76 -8.97 -7.17
N SER A 171 -15.02 -10.22 -6.81
CA SER A 171 -16.32 -10.69 -6.32
C SER A 171 -16.17 -11.82 -5.31
N HIS A 172 -17.17 -11.95 -4.43
CA HIS A 172 -17.29 -13.12 -3.58
C HIS A 172 -17.77 -14.32 -4.41
N MET A 173 -17.14 -15.49 -4.24
CA MET A 173 -17.38 -16.66 -5.08
C MET A 173 -18.84 -17.14 -5.06
N ASP A 174 -19.56 -16.95 -3.95
CA ASP A 174 -20.98 -17.30 -3.87
C ASP A 174 -21.86 -16.44 -4.80
N ASP A 175 -21.53 -15.15 -4.96
CA ASP A 175 -22.26 -14.26 -5.85
C ASP A 175 -21.94 -14.58 -7.31
N THR A 176 -20.65 -14.82 -7.62
CA THR A 176 -20.22 -15.28 -8.94
C THR A 176 -20.93 -16.58 -9.32
N ALA A 177 -21.01 -17.54 -8.38
CA ALA A 177 -21.67 -18.82 -8.59
C ALA A 177 -23.16 -18.69 -8.85
N LEU A 178 -23.85 -17.82 -8.09
CA LEU A 178 -25.26 -17.52 -8.32
C LEU A 178 -25.48 -16.84 -9.68
N ALA A 179 -24.61 -15.92 -10.07
CA ALA A 179 -24.66 -15.27 -11.38
C ALA A 179 -24.51 -16.27 -12.54
N PHE A 180 -23.61 -17.25 -12.42
CA PHE A 180 -23.46 -18.31 -13.43
C PHE A 180 -24.72 -19.18 -13.57
N LEU A 181 -25.35 -19.52 -12.44
CA LEU A 181 -26.63 -20.23 -12.46
C LEU A 181 -27.69 -19.41 -13.21
N GLN A 182 -27.82 -18.12 -12.89
CA GLN A 182 -28.78 -17.23 -13.55
C GLN A 182 -28.51 -17.07 -15.05
N LEU A 183 -27.25 -16.95 -15.46
CA LEU A 183 -26.87 -16.89 -16.87
C LEU A 183 -27.30 -18.16 -17.62
N ILE A 184 -26.98 -19.34 -17.06
CA ILE A 184 -27.38 -20.62 -17.66
C ILE A 184 -28.91 -20.79 -17.71
N GLU A 185 -29.65 -20.35 -16.68
CA GLU A 185 -31.11 -20.40 -16.68
C GLU A 185 -31.75 -19.43 -17.69
N ARG A 186 -31.16 -18.25 -17.88
CA ARG A 186 -31.61 -17.26 -18.88
C ARG A 186 -31.28 -17.71 -20.30
N ASN A 187 -30.13 -18.37 -20.49
CA ASN A 187 -29.63 -18.82 -21.78
C ASN A 187 -29.62 -17.71 -22.84
N GLU A 188 -29.14 -16.53 -22.47
CA GLU A 188 -28.96 -15.40 -23.36
C GLU A 188 -27.51 -15.36 -23.84
N ALA A 189 -27.28 -15.43 -25.15
CA ALA A 189 -25.94 -15.42 -25.72
C ALA A 189 -25.20 -14.10 -25.46
N GLY A 190 -23.89 -14.17 -25.27
CA GLY A 190 -23.03 -13.00 -25.28
C GLY A 190 -21.95 -12.97 -24.21
N LEU A 191 -21.18 -11.89 -24.23
CA LEU A 191 -20.19 -11.57 -23.22
C LEU A 191 -20.85 -10.93 -22.01
N TYR A 192 -20.44 -11.31 -20.80
CA TYR A 192 -20.88 -10.74 -19.53
C TYR A 192 -19.67 -10.36 -18.68
N HIS A 193 -19.73 -9.19 -18.06
CA HIS A 193 -18.77 -8.78 -17.05
C HIS A 193 -19.38 -8.94 -15.66
N LEU A 194 -18.63 -9.58 -14.76
CA LEU A 194 -19.06 -9.90 -13.41
C LEU A 194 -18.07 -9.31 -12.41
N ASP A 195 -18.46 -8.22 -11.76
CA ASP A 195 -17.62 -7.50 -10.80
C ASP A 195 -18.46 -6.85 -9.68
N SER A 196 -18.21 -7.24 -8.43
CA SER A 196 -18.85 -6.65 -7.25
C SER A 196 -18.25 -5.30 -6.87
N ASN A 197 -17.04 -4.98 -7.31
CA ASN A 197 -16.38 -3.71 -7.00
C ASN A 197 -16.77 -2.56 -7.94
N LEU A 198 -17.62 -2.81 -8.94
CA LEU A 198 -18.00 -1.80 -9.95
C LEU A 198 -18.63 -0.55 -9.31
N LYS A 199 -19.59 -0.73 -8.39
CA LYS A 199 -20.33 0.37 -7.75
C LYS A 199 -19.54 1.03 -6.62
N ASP A 200 -18.92 0.21 -5.77
CA ASP A 200 -18.25 0.68 -4.56
C ASP A 200 -16.92 1.36 -4.84
N LYS A 201 -16.22 0.94 -5.90
CA LYS A 201 -14.90 1.46 -6.30
C LYS A 201 -13.87 1.43 -5.17
N TRP A 202 -13.84 0.36 -4.39
CA TRP A 202 -12.81 0.22 -3.36
C TRP A 202 -11.46 0.02 -4.03
N ASN A 203 -10.49 0.81 -3.62
CA ASN A 203 -9.10 0.52 -3.98
C ASN A 203 -8.60 -0.70 -3.19
N PHE A 204 -7.45 -1.25 -3.59
CA PHE A 204 -6.93 -2.47 -3.00
C PHE A 204 -6.62 -2.30 -1.50
N TYR A 205 -6.09 -1.15 -1.08
CA TYR A 205 -5.85 -0.87 0.34
C TYR A 205 -7.14 -0.87 1.18
N GLU A 206 -8.20 -0.20 0.72
CA GLU A 206 -9.52 -0.20 1.38
C GLU A 206 -10.11 -1.61 1.45
N LEU A 207 -10.01 -2.38 0.37
CA LEU A 207 -10.46 -3.76 0.31
C LEU A 207 -9.72 -4.64 1.32
N VAL A 208 -8.38 -4.59 1.35
CA VAL A 208 -7.58 -5.40 2.28
C VAL A 208 -7.88 -5.02 3.74
N CYS A 209 -8.06 -3.73 4.05
CA CYS A 209 -8.48 -3.29 5.38
C CYS A 209 -9.86 -3.82 5.77
N ALA A 210 -10.84 -3.75 4.86
CA ALA A 210 -12.18 -4.29 5.11
C ALA A 210 -12.17 -5.82 5.32
N LEU A 211 -11.37 -6.55 4.53
CA LEU A 211 -11.19 -7.99 4.67
C LEU A 211 -10.47 -8.34 5.98
N LYS A 212 -9.43 -7.57 6.35
CA LYS A 212 -8.73 -7.72 7.64
C LYS A 212 -9.72 -7.63 8.80
N GLN A 213 -10.55 -6.60 8.80
CA GLN A 213 -11.55 -6.38 9.85
C GLN A 213 -12.62 -7.47 9.85
N HIS A 214 -13.17 -7.81 8.68
CA HIS A 214 -14.25 -8.78 8.56
C HIS A 214 -13.84 -10.20 8.97
N TYR A 215 -12.64 -10.63 8.57
CA TYR A 215 -12.12 -11.97 8.87
C TYR A 215 -11.21 -12.02 10.12
N ASN A 216 -11.10 -10.92 10.87
CA ASN A 216 -10.24 -10.79 12.05
C ASN A 216 -8.79 -11.26 11.80
N LYS A 217 -8.20 -10.81 10.69
CA LYS A 217 -6.84 -11.18 10.30
C LYS A 217 -5.78 -10.36 11.04
N PRO A 218 -4.61 -10.94 11.36
CA PRO A 218 -3.52 -10.24 12.06
C PRO A 218 -2.70 -9.31 11.13
N TRP A 219 -3.06 -9.23 9.86
CA TRP A 219 -2.31 -8.54 8.81
C TRP A 219 -1.94 -7.11 9.20
N GLN A 220 -0.73 -6.69 8.86
CA GLN A 220 -0.28 -5.30 8.98
C GLN A 220 -0.29 -4.70 7.58
N VAL A 221 -1.13 -3.69 7.32
CA VAL A 221 -1.40 -3.23 5.94
C VAL A 221 -0.89 -1.81 5.73
N LEU A 222 0.09 -1.65 4.83
CA LEU A 222 0.68 -0.38 4.43
C LEU A 222 0.04 0.15 3.13
N PRO A 223 -0.30 1.44 3.05
CA PRO A 223 -0.69 2.06 1.78
C PRO A 223 0.53 2.20 0.86
N SER A 224 0.29 2.11 -0.44
CA SER A 224 1.31 2.32 -1.48
C SER A 224 0.71 2.88 -2.76
N ASN A 225 1.59 3.31 -3.66
CA ASN A 225 1.24 3.74 -5.01
C ASN A 225 2.02 2.95 -6.08
N ASP A 226 2.56 1.78 -5.74
CA ASP A 226 3.48 1.07 -6.63
C ASP A 226 2.78 0.46 -7.86
N TYR A 227 1.46 0.26 -7.76
CA TYR A 227 0.65 -0.30 -8.83
C TYR A 227 -0.58 0.56 -9.09
N HIS A 228 -0.69 1.11 -10.29
CA HIS A 228 -1.78 1.97 -10.74
C HIS A 228 -2.62 1.26 -11.77
N HIS A 229 -3.88 0.96 -11.44
CA HIS A 229 -4.77 0.34 -12.40
C HIS A 229 -6.25 0.45 -12.00
N ASP A 230 -7.14 0.89 -12.89
CA ASP A 230 -8.57 0.60 -12.74
C ASP A 230 -8.93 -0.65 -13.54
N GLN A 231 -9.00 -1.80 -12.88
CA GLN A 231 -9.26 -3.10 -13.50
C GLN A 231 -10.76 -3.44 -13.56
N ARG A 232 -11.62 -2.59 -12.99
CA ARG A 232 -13.03 -2.91 -12.79
C ARG A 232 -13.74 -3.20 -14.10
N LEU A 233 -14.68 -4.13 -14.07
CA LEU A 233 -15.43 -4.55 -15.25
C LEU A 233 -16.86 -3.96 -15.18
N THR A 234 -17.32 -3.34 -16.28
CA THR A 234 -18.68 -2.77 -16.35
C THR A 234 -19.59 -3.52 -17.32
N ASP A 235 -20.79 -3.84 -16.84
CA ASP A 235 -21.93 -4.37 -17.61
C ASP A 235 -23.23 -4.09 -16.86
N GLU A 236 -24.10 -3.26 -17.43
CA GLU A 236 -25.34 -2.82 -16.78
C GLU A 236 -26.44 -3.89 -16.78
N ARG A 237 -26.26 -4.98 -17.54
CA ARG A 237 -27.29 -6.05 -17.70
C ARG A 237 -27.27 -7.06 -16.56
N ILE A 238 -26.19 -7.12 -15.80
CA ILE A 238 -26.02 -8.02 -14.65
C ILE A 238 -25.56 -7.18 -13.46
N ALA A 239 -26.31 -7.24 -12.36
CA ALA A 239 -25.92 -6.61 -11.12
C ALA A 239 -25.53 -7.69 -10.11
N LEU A 240 -24.22 -7.83 -9.85
CA LEU A 240 -23.75 -8.53 -8.67
C LEU A 240 -24.00 -7.68 -7.42
N PRO A 241 -24.20 -8.32 -6.26
CA PRO A 241 -24.12 -7.63 -4.98
C PRO A 241 -22.80 -6.84 -4.90
N PRO A 242 -22.85 -5.54 -4.55
CA PRO A 242 -21.66 -4.75 -4.30
C PRO A 242 -20.88 -5.31 -3.10
N LEU A 243 -19.58 -5.05 -3.02
CA LEU A 243 -18.74 -5.48 -1.90
C LEU A 243 -19.28 -5.01 -0.54
N SER A 244 -19.88 -3.81 -0.51
CA SER A 244 -20.49 -3.21 0.66
C SER A 244 -21.69 -3.98 1.23
N GLU A 245 -22.32 -4.89 0.46
CA GLU A 245 -23.33 -5.80 1.00
C GLU A 245 -22.74 -6.96 1.82
N ARG A 246 -21.44 -7.25 1.65
CA ARG A 246 -20.74 -8.33 2.35
C ARG A 246 -19.75 -7.84 3.40
N PHE A 247 -19.10 -6.72 3.12
CA PHE A 247 -18.00 -6.20 3.91
C PHE A 247 -18.31 -4.77 4.34
N ASN A 248 -17.97 -4.45 5.59
CA ASN A 248 -18.04 -3.07 6.05
C ASN A 248 -16.75 -2.36 5.63
N LYS A 249 -16.88 -1.20 4.96
CA LYS A 249 -15.73 -0.36 4.68
C LYS A 249 -15.14 0.11 6.00
N SER A 250 -13.86 -0.15 6.23
CA SER A 250 -13.17 0.35 7.43
C SER A 250 -13.15 1.88 7.40
N GLU A 251 -13.36 2.52 8.55
CA GLU A 251 -13.16 3.97 8.68
C GLU A 251 -11.70 4.30 8.35
N GLN A 252 -11.48 5.24 7.43
CA GLN A 252 -10.16 5.71 7.05
C GLN A 252 -10.13 7.23 7.19
N ILE A 253 -8.97 7.79 7.53
CA ILE A 253 -8.71 9.23 7.43
C ILE A 253 -9.00 9.69 5.99
N GLN A 254 -9.84 10.71 5.84
CA GLN A 254 -10.22 11.30 4.55
C GLN A 254 -9.80 12.76 4.44
N GLN A 255 -9.79 13.49 5.56
CA GLN A 255 -9.55 14.92 5.58
C GLN A 255 -8.41 15.31 6.51
N ALA A 256 -7.45 16.04 5.95
CA ALA A 256 -6.32 16.61 6.68
C ALA A 256 -6.39 18.14 6.75
N GLY A 257 -5.93 18.68 7.88
CA GLY A 257 -5.60 20.11 8.03
C GLY A 257 -4.11 20.31 8.25
N ILE A 258 -3.57 21.47 7.86
CA ILE A 258 -2.16 21.79 8.07
C ILE A 258 -2.04 23.17 8.73
N ILE A 259 -1.30 23.24 9.82
CA ILE A 259 -0.97 24.49 10.52
C ILE A 259 0.44 24.91 10.13
N GLY A 260 0.58 26.11 9.57
CA GLY A 260 1.84 26.63 9.02
C GLY A 260 1.89 26.53 7.49
N ILE A 261 2.04 27.68 6.82
CA ILE A 261 1.99 27.80 5.35
C ILE A 261 3.37 27.89 4.68
N ASN A 262 4.44 27.83 5.45
CA ASN A 262 5.80 27.75 4.91
C ASN A 262 6.13 26.27 4.65
N TRP A 263 6.88 25.65 5.55
CA TRP A 263 7.23 24.22 5.47
C TRP A 263 6.01 23.29 5.45
N GLY A 264 4.90 23.67 6.08
CA GLY A 264 3.69 22.84 6.10
C GLY A 264 3.13 22.52 4.72
N ARG A 265 3.35 23.35 3.70
CA ARG A 265 2.90 23.06 2.33
C ARG A 265 3.54 21.80 1.75
N THR A 266 4.74 21.42 2.21
CA THR A 266 5.42 20.19 1.76
C THR A 266 4.62 18.93 2.09
N HIS A 267 3.76 18.94 3.11
CA HIS A 267 2.90 17.80 3.45
C HIS A 267 1.71 17.59 2.52
N ILE A 268 1.32 18.61 1.75
CA ILE A 268 0.16 18.55 0.87
C ILE A 268 0.27 17.41 -0.15
N PRO A 269 1.35 17.29 -0.95
CA PRO A 269 1.52 16.16 -1.85
C PRO A 269 1.58 14.82 -1.10
N HIS A 270 2.18 14.76 0.10
CA HIS A 270 2.26 13.52 0.87
C HIS A 270 0.88 12.99 1.29
N TYR A 271 -0.03 13.87 1.72
CA TYR A 271 -1.42 13.47 2.01
C TYR A 271 -2.18 13.08 0.74
N ARG A 272 -2.08 13.88 -0.34
CA ARG A 272 -2.77 13.61 -1.61
C ARG A 272 -2.35 12.27 -2.20
N ASN A 273 -1.06 11.98 -2.18
CA ASN A 273 -0.52 10.71 -2.66
C ASN A 273 -0.93 9.53 -1.78
N ASN A 274 -1.33 9.75 -0.53
CA ASN A 274 -1.93 8.73 0.33
C ASN A 274 -3.48 8.71 0.29
N GLY A 275 -4.09 9.37 -0.71
CA GLY A 275 -5.54 9.41 -0.88
C GLY A 275 -6.29 10.31 0.11
N VAL A 276 -5.58 11.13 0.89
CA VAL A 276 -6.18 12.04 1.88
C VAL A 276 -6.30 13.44 1.30
N SER A 277 -7.49 14.02 1.41
CA SER A 277 -7.75 15.39 0.96
C SER A 277 -7.28 16.39 1.99
N VAL A 278 -6.35 17.27 1.63
CA VAL A 278 -6.04 18.45 2.45
C VAL A 278 -7.11 19.50 2.20
N THR A 279 -7.95 19.76 3.20
CA THR A 279 -9.11 20.66 3.04
C THR A 279 -8.90 22.02 3.68
N THR A 280 -7.98 22.12 4.64
CA THR A 280 -7.80 23.33 5.46
C THR A 280 -6.33 23.66 5.66
N LEU A 281 -5.93 24.90 5.35
CA LEU A 281 -4.68 25.49 5.85
C LEU A 281 -4.99 26.44 7.00
N CYS A 282 -4.07 26.50 7.97
CA CYS A 282 -4.18 27.38 9.12
C CYS A 282 -2.91 28.19 9.36
N ALA A 283 -3.06 29.51 9.50
CA ALA A 283 -1.97 30.41 9.85
C ALA A 283 -2.51 31.69 10.50
N ASN A 284 -1.64 32.45 11.17
CA ASN A 284 -2.03 33.65 11.89
C ASN A 284 -2.31 34.86 10.98
N GLN A 285 -1.80 34.86 9.75
CA GLN A 285 -1.93 35.97 8.80
C GLN A 285 -2.84 35.58 7.65
N ILE A 286 -3.97 36.29 7.51
CA ILE A 286 -5.04 35.91 6.57
C ILE A 286 -4.65 36.08 5.09
N GLU A 287 -3.94 37.15 4.73
CA GLU A 287 -3.63 37.44 3.33
C GLU A 287 -2.63 36.42 2.73
N PRO A 288 -1.46 36.14 3.35
CA PRO A 288 -0.58 35.05 2.90
C PRO A 288 -1.26 33.68 2.92
N LEU A 289 -2.15 33.44 3.89
CA LEU A 289 -2.90 32.19 3.99
C LEU A 289 -3.87 32.00 2.82
N GLN A 290 -4.61 33.04 2.44
CA GLN A 290 -5.50 33.00 1.29
C GLN A 290 -4.75 32.77 -0.02
N GLN A 291 -3.58 33.40 -0.17
CA GLN A 291 -2.69 33.15 -1.29
C GLN A 291 -2.23 31.69 -1.34
N ALA A 292 -1.72 31.15 -0.22
CA ALA A 292 -1.29 29.76 -0.14
C ALA A 292 -2.42 28.78 -0.45
N CYS A 293 -3.63 29.01 0.07
CA CYS A 293 -4.80 28.20 -0.26
C CYS A 293 -5.15 28.25 -1.76
N SER A 294 -5.06 29.42 -2.39
CA SER A 294 -5.29 29.58 -3.82
C SER A 294 -4.27 28.82 -4.65
N GLU A 295 -2.97 28.95 -4.34
CA GLU A 295 -1.88 28.27 -5.04
C GLU A 295 -1.98 26.75 -4.93
N GLU A 296 -2.35 26.25 -3.75
CA GLU A 296 -2.40 24.82 -3.45
C GLU A 296 -3.78 24.20 -3.73
N ALA A 297 -4.76 24.97 -4.21
CA ALA A 297 -6.15 24.56 -4.38
C ALA A 297 -6.79 23.98 -3.09
N ILE A 298 -6.57 24.65 -1.95
CA ILE A 298 -7.14 24.28 -0.65
C ILE A 298 -8.41 25.08 -0.40
N PRO A 299 -9.56 24.43 -0.13
CA PRO A 299 -10.86 25.11 -0.08
C PRO A 299 -11.05 26.01 1.14
N LYS A 300 -10.30 25.80 2.23
CA LYS A 300 -10.54 26.50 3.51
C LYS A 300 -9.26 27.14 4.07
N ALA A 301 -9.34 28.44 4.35
CA ALA A 301 -8.35 29.19 5.10
C ALA A 301 -8.87 29.46 6.52
N GLU A 302 -8.15 29.01 7.55
CA GLU A 302 -8.52 29.19 8.95
C GLU A 302 -7.47 29.97 9.75
N THR A 303 -7.89 30.96 10.54
CA THR A 303 -6.98 31.65 11.48
C THR A 303 -7.15 31.15 12.91
N ASN A 304 -8.20 30.36 13.19
CA ASN A 304 -8.45 29.77 14.49
C ASN A 304 -8.14 28.27 14.49
N ILE A 305 -7.05 27.89 15.17
CA ILE A 305 -6.63 26.49 15.35
C ILE A 305 -7.76 25.58 15.87
N SER A 306 -8.67 26.09 16.72
CA SER A 306 -9.77 25.26 17.25
C SER A 306 -10.73 24.77 16.15
N ALA A 307 -10.80 25.49 15.03
CA ALA A 307 -11.59 25.13 13.86
C ALA A 307 -10.94 24.03 13.02
N LEU A 308 -9.89 23.35 13.50
CA LEU A 308 -9.32 22.15 12.87
C LEU A 308 -9.69 20.87 13.63
N LYS A 309 -10.33 20.96 14.81
CA LYS A 309 -10.68 19.79 15.64
C LYS A 309 -11.61 18.80 14.97
N GLN A 310 -12.41 19.27 14.01
CA GLN A 310 -13.37 18.46 13.27
C GLN A 310 -12.75 17.71 12.09
N LEU A 311 -11.46 17.88 11.82
CA LEU A 311 -10.75 17.13 10.77
C LEU A 311 -10.22 15.82 11.35
N ASP A 312 -10.02 14.83 10.47
CA ASP A 312 -9.58 13.49 10.88
C ASP A 312 -8.15 13.48 11.40
N VAL A 313 -7.29 14.31 10.80
CA VAL A 313 -5.87 14.49 11.16
C VAL A 313 -5.41 15.92 10.90
N VAL A 314 -4.47 16.41 11.73
CA VAL A 314 -3.87 17.73 11.58
C VAL A 314 -2.35 17.65 11.63
N THR A 315 -1.68 18.24 10.63
CA THR A 315 -0.23 18.45 10.68
C THR A 315 0.10 19.78 11.38
N ILE A 316 1.08 19.76 12.27
CA ILE A 316 1.62 20.94 12.96
C ILE A 316 3.02 21.23 12.39
N ALA A 317 3.10 22.19 11.47
CA ALA A 317 4.34 22.60 10.78
C ALA A 317 4.66 24.08 11.10
N THR A 318 4.74 24.37 12.40
CA THR A 318 5.05 25.68 12.98
C THR A 318 6.41 25.66 13.67
N PRO A 319 6.98 26.79 14.12
CA PRO A 319 8.17 26.76 14.97
C PRO A 319 7.98 25.87 16.22
N ALA A 320 8.97 25.05 16.57
CA ALA A 320 8.84 24.00 17.59
C ALA A 320 8.32 24.50 18.96
N HIS A 321 8.75 25.69 19.38
CA HIS A 321 8.32 26.29 20.65
C HIS A 321 6.81 26.56 20.75
N THR A 322 6.06 26.54 19.63
CA THR A 322 4.60 26.72 19.62
C THR A 322 3.84 25.40 19.68
N HIS A 323 4.49 24.26 19.43
CA HIS A 323 3.81 22.97 19.26
C HIS A 323 3.03 22.54 20.51
N ALA A 324 3.62 22.70 21.70
CA ALA A 324 3.01 22.29 22.96
C ALA A 324 1.61 22.89 23.18
N GLU A 325 1.46 24.19 22.97
CA GLU A 325 0.18 24.89 23.11
C GLU A 325 -0.80 24.52 21.99
N ILE A 326 -0.31 24.28 20.77
CA ILE A 326 -1.15 23.84 19.64
C ILE A 326 -1.70 22.43 19.88
N ILE A 327 -0.85 21.48 20.28
CA ILE A 327 -1.22 20.09 20.63
C ILE A 327 -2.28 20.10 21.72
N LYS A 328 -2.02 20.84 22.81
CA LYS A 328 -2.98 21.01 23.92
C LYS A 328 -4.31 21.60 23.44
N LYS A 329 -4.27 22.59 22.54
CA LYS A 329 -5.47 23.22 21.99
C LYS A 329 -6.29 22.26 21.14
N LEU A 330 -5.65 21.42 20.31
CA LEU A 330 -6.32 20.44 19.44
C LEU A 330 -6.86 19.23 20.22
N GLY A 331 -6.25 18.85 21.34
CA GLY A 331 -6.79 17.85 22.25
C GLY A 331 -6.76 16.44 21.65
N SER A 332 -7.92 15.83 21.43
CA SER A 332 -8.04 14.44 20.96
C SER A 332 -7.96 14.26 19.45
N THR A 333 -7.75 15.34 18.68
CA THR A 333 -7.49 15.24 17.25
C THR A 333 -6.22 14.43 16.99
N LYS A 334 -6.17 13.65 15.91
CA LYS A 334 -4.97 12.93 15.50
C LYS A 334 -3.97 13.92 14.90
N LEU A 335 -2.71 13.87 15.33
CA LEU A 335 -1.71 14.88 15.05
C LEU A 335 -0.46 14.26 14.43
N ILE A 336 0.04 14.90 13.37
CA ILE A 336 1.39 14.68 12.84
C ILE A 336 2.17 15.97 13.12
N CYS A 337 3.15 15.91 14.02
CA CYS A 337 3.98 17.07 14.33
C CYS A 337 5.23 17.04 13.46
N GLU A 338 5.61 18.19 12.90
CA GLU A 338 6.95 18.34 12.35
C GLU A 338 7.99 18.33 13.47
N LYS A 339 9.21 17.94 13.10
CA LYS A 339 10.36 17.94 14.00
C LYS A 339 11.00 19.34 14.09
N PRO A 340 11.67 19.68 15.21
CA PRO A 340 11.62 18.99 16.49
C PRO A 340 10.26 19.18 17.19
N LEU A 341 9.92 18.32 18.14
CA LEU A 341 8.60 18.27 18.79
C LEU A 341 8.34 19.49 19.68
N VAL A 342 9.30 19.95 20.48
CA VAL A 342 9.11 21.16 21.32
C VAL A 342 10.30 22.13 21.33
N GLY A 343 11.46 21.73 20.82
CA GLY A 343 12.69 22.52 20.74
C GLY A 343 13.42 22.67 22.08
N LEU A 344 14.55 23.38 22.06
CA LEU A 344 15.54 23.42 23.15
C LEU A 344 15.05 23.98 24.50
N ASN A 345 14.03 24.84 24.51
CA ASN A 345 13.66 25.65 25.69
C ASN A 345 12.34 25.22 26.34
N SER A 346 11.76 24.10 25.90
CA SER A 346 10.46 23.63 26.35
C SER A 346 10.58 22.54 27.42
N ASP A 347 9.61 22.46 28.33
CA ASP A 347 9.56 21.37 29.31
C ASP A 347 9.29 20.03 28.62
N ILE A 348 10.31 19.17 28.63
CA ILE A 348 10.28 17.86 27.98
C ILE A 348 9.55 16.79 28.81
N THR A 349 9.31 17.02 30.10
CA THR A 349 8.81 15.98 31.03
C THR A 349 7.40 15.49 30.68
N HIS A 350 6.55 16.38 30.17
CA HIS A 350 5.18 16.05 29.77
C HIS A 350 5.11 15.06 28.60
N TRP A 351 6.13 15.02 27.75
CA TRP A 351 6.16 14.26 26.50
C TRP A 351 6.66 12.82 26.66
N GLN A 352 7.03 12.43 27.88
CA GLN A 352 7.40 11.06 28.21
C GLN A 352 6.18 10.16 28.44
N GLN A 353 4.96 10.68 28.40
CA GLN A 353 3.74 9.90 28.54
C GLN A 353 3.25 9.39 27.17
N PRO A 354 2.71 8.16 27.07
CA PRO A 354 2.15 7.66 25.82
C PRO A 354 1.02 8.55 25.31
N ASN A 355 1.04 8.86 24.01
CA ASN A 355 -0.02 9.60 23.34
C ASN A 355 -0.28 9.00 21.95
N SER A 356 -1.30 8.14 21.85
CA SER A 356 -1.68 7.46 20.60
C SER A 356 -2.34 8.38 19.56
N ASN A 357 -2.49 9.68 19.86
CA ASN A 357 -2.99 10.68 18.94
C ASN A 357 -1.88 11.56 18.36
N LEU A 358 -0.61 11.35 18.72
CA LEU A 358 0.50 12.21 18.31
C LEU A 358 1.67 11.37 17.78
N LEU A 359 1.99 11.60 16.51
CA LEU A 359 3.20 11.09 15.87
C LEU A 359 4.05 12.28 15.42
N VAL A 360 5.36 12.09 15.34
CA VAL A 360 6.33 13.11 14.92
C VAL A 360 6.99 12.65 13.62
N ASN A 361 7.03 13.52 12.63
CA ASN A 361 7.51 13.17 11.30
C ASN A 361 9.04 13.15 11.24
N TYR A 362 9.62 11.96 11.43
CA TYR A 362 11.02 11.67 11.17
C TYR A 362 11.15 10.69 9.99
N ALA A 363 11.25 11.22 8.78
CA ALA A 363 11.16 10.41 7.56
C ALA A 363 12.42 9.59 7.22
N PHE A 364 13.54 9.76 7.93
CA PHE A 364 14.82 9.16 7.53
C PHE A 364 14.78 7.63 7.46
N ALA A 365 14.08 6.97 8.39
CA ALA A 365 13.89 5.51 8.39
C ALA A 365 13.15 4.99 7.15
N GLN A 366 12.46 5.87 6.41
CA GLN A 366 11.73 5.51 5.20
C GLN A 366 12.56 5.59 3.92
N LEU A 367 13.82 6.03 3.98
CA LEU A 367 14.74 6.01 2.84
C LEU A 367 15.15 4.57 2.48
N GLU A 368 15.33 4.28 1.20
CA GLU A 368 15.83 2.97 0.75
C GLU A 368 17.28 2.74 1.19
N THR A 369 18.07 3.82 1.32
CA THR A 369 19.41 3.81 1.92
C THR A 369 19.34 3.34 3.37
N ALA A 370 18.41 3.87 4.17
CA ALA A 370 18.23 3.49 5.57
C ALA A 370 17.86 2.01 5.70
N LYS A 371 16.85 1.56 4.94
CA LYS A 371 16.43 0.14 4.89
C LYS A 371 17.55 -0.80 4.44
N THR A 372 18.40 -0.37 3.50
CA THR A 372 19.55 -1.16 3.05
C THR A 372 20.58 -1.31 4.17
N ILE A 373 20.84 -0.23 4.92
CA ILE A 373 21.74 -0.28 6.08
C ILE A 373 21.16 -1.16 7.19
N GLU A 374 19.86 -1.08 7.48
CA GLU A 374 19.18 -1.95 8.46
C GLU A 374 19.30 -3.43 8.12
N LYS A 375 19.10 -3.81 6.85
CA LYS A 375 19.33 -5.19 6.38
C LYS A 375 20.77 -5.64 6.60
N TRP A 376 21.73 -4.75 6.37
CA TRP A 376 23.14 -5.03 6.66
C TRP A 376 23.41 -5.13 8.17
N LEU A 377 22.82 -4.26 9.00
CA LEU A 377 22.94 -4.28 10.46
C LEU A 377 22.47 -5.61 11.05
N ALA A 378 21.38 -6.18 10.53
CA ALA A 378 20.88 -7.49 10.96
C ALA A 378 21.87 -8.66 10.75
N SER A 379 22.89 -8.48 9.92
CA SER A 379 23.96 -9.47 9.72
C SER A 379 25.19 -9.25 10.60
N GLN A 380 25.24 -8.17 11.38
CA GLN A 380 26.37 -7.86 12.25
C GLN A 380 26.25 -8.60 13.58
N THR A 381 27.39 -9.00 14.14
CA THR A 381 27.44 -9.81 15.39
C THR A 381 28.26 -9.17 16.51
N GLN A 382 28.96 -8.07 16.21
CA GLN A 382 29.74 -7.31 17.18
C GLN A 382 29.04 -5.98 17.49
N PRO A 383 29.24 -5.41 18.69
CA PRO A 383 28.80 -4.05 18.98
C PRO A 383 29.28 -3.06 17.93
N CYS A 384 28.43 -2.07 17.64
CA CYS A 384 28.69 -1.09 16.58
C CYS A 384 29.27 0.19 17.18
N VAL A 385 30.26 0.75 16.49
CA VAL A 385 30.74 2.12 16.69
C VAL A 385 30.28 2.95 15.51
N VAL A 386 29.37 3.88 15.76
CA VAL A 386 28.75 4.74 14.77
C VAL A 386 29.36 6.12 14.85
N ASN A 387 29.77 6.66 13.70
CA ASN A 387 30.18 8.05 13.57
C ASN A 387 29.38 8.72 12.46
N LEU A 388 28.57 9.71 12.81
CA LEU A 388 27.83 10.55 11.88
C LEU A 388 28.42 11.96 11.91
N VAL A 389 28.89 12.45 10.77
CA VAL A 389 29.28 13.85 10.59
C VAL A 389 28.21 14.53 9.75
N THR A 390 27.63 15.60 10.28
CA THR A 390 26.68 16.44 9.55
C THR A 390 27.25 17.83 9.38
N GLN A 391 27.29 18.29 8.13
CA GLN A 391 27.75 19.62 7.75
C GLN A 391 26.60 20.40 7.13
N VAL A 392 26.41 21.64 7.58
CA VAL A 392 25.36 22.53 7.08
C VAL A 392 25.94 23.87 6.67
N ASN A 393 25.69 24.25 5.43
CA ASN A 393 25.98 25.58 4.92
C ASN A 393 24.72 26.11 4.21
N LEU A 394 23.76 26.55 5.02
CA LEU A 394 22.51 27.15 4.57
C LEU A 394 22.34 28.56 5.16
N PRO A 395 21.67 29.47 4.43
CA PRO A 395 21.36 30.78 4.98
C PRO A 395 20.41 30.65 6.18
N GLY A 396 20.72 31.33 7.28
CA GLY A 396 19.86 31.32 8.47
C GLY A 396 20.52 32.00 9.67
N THR A 397 19.73 32.25 10.70
CA THR A 397 20.18 32.86 11.97
C THR A 397 20.10 31.91 13.15
N PHE A 398 19.95 30.60 12.87
CA PHE A 398 19.90 29.57 13.91
C PHE A 398 21.26 29.40 14.59
N THR A 399 21.21 29.13 15.89
CA THR A 399 22.36 28.67 16.68
C THR A 399 22.80 27.28 16.23
N LEU A 400 23.98 26.86 16.66
CA LEU A 400 24.54 25.54 16.35
C LEU A 400 23.59 24.39 16.77
N LYS A 401 23.01 24.48 17.98
CA LYS A 401 22.03 23.51 18.50
C LYS A 401 20.70 23.52 17.75
N GLU A 402 20.21 24.70 17.33
CA GLU A 402 18.98 24.79 16.52
C GLU A 402 19.20 24.16 15.14
N TRP A 403 20.31 24.48 14.47
CA TRP A 403 20.65 23.87 13.19
C TRP A 403 20.82 22.35 13.30
N PHE A 404 21.43 21.86 14.38
CA PHE A 404 21.51 20.42 14.69
C PHE A 404 20.11 19.78 14.76
N LEU A 405 19.18 20.37 15.51
CA LEU A 405 17.81 19.85 15.62
C LEU A 405 17.04 19.93 14.30
N GLU A 406 17.34 20.90 13.44
CA GLU A 406 16.66 21.03 12.16
C GLU A 406 17.16 20.06 11.09
N THR A 407 18.38 19.55 11.20
CA THR A 407 19.03 18.78 10.13
C THR A 407 19.52 17.41 10.60
N ALA A 408 20.45 17.36 11.55
CA ALA A 408 21.05 16.12 12.05
C ALA A 408 20.06 15.23 12.82
N SER A 409 18.99 15.80 13.37
CA SER A 409 17.95 15.04 14.09
C SER A 409 17.30 13.95 13.27
N HIS A 410 17.17 14.10 11.94
CA HIS A 410 16.62 13.07 11.07
C HIS A 410 17.46 11.79 11.05
N PRO A 411 18.73 11.79 10.60
CA PRO A 411 19.55 10.57 10.65
C PRO A 411 19.75 10.06 12.08
N ILE A 412 19.84 10.94 13.09
CA ILE A 412 19.98 10.52 14.49
C ILE A 412 18.74 9.79 14.99
N SER A 413 17.53 10.25 14.63
CA SER A 413 16.29 9.56 14.98
C SER A 413 16.31 8.12 14.47
N TRP A 414 16.66 7.92 13.21
CA TRP A 414 16.81 6.59 12.62
C TRP A 414 17.90 5.75 13.30
N LEU A 415 19.04 6.34 13.66
CA LEU A 415 20.09 5.62 14.39
C LEU A 415 19.62 5.17 15.78
N LEU A 416 18.91 6.02 16.54
CA LEU A 416 18.31 5.59 17.81
C LEU A 416 17.21 4.55 17.61
N HIS A 417 16.49 4.57 16.48
CA HIS A 417 15.57 3.50 16.13
C HIS A 417 16.30 2.16 15.94
N CYS A 418 17.48 2.15 15.32
CA CYS A 418 18.27 0.94 15.08
C CYS A 418 18.98 0.41 16.34
N PHE A 419 19.51 1.32 17.18
CA PHE A 419 20.39 0.97 18.30
C PHE A 419 19.73 1.08 19.68
N GLY A 420 18.49 1.56 19.75
CA GLY A 420 17.74 1.72 21.00
C GLY A 420 18.05 3.00 21.77
N ASP A 421 17.39 3.14 22.91
CA ASP A 421 17.52 4.28 23.81
C ASP A 421 18.93 4.36 24.40
N TYR A 422 19.44 5.57 24.59
CA TYR A 422 20.74 5.78 25.23
C TYR A 422 20.62 5.83 26.76
N SER A 423 21.60 5.25 27.44
CA SER A 423 21.74 5.28 28.90
C SER A 423 22.58 6.45 29.40
N GLN A 424 23.49 6.93 28.56
CA GLN A 424 24.41 8.03 28.84
C GLN A 424 24.53 8.94 27.61
N SER A 425 24.67 10.24 27.84
CA SER A 425 24.89 11.25 26.80
C SER A 425 25.92 12.26 27.25
N THR A 426 26.86 12.60 26.38
CA THR A 426 27.80 13.70 26.56
C THR A 426 27.61 14.71 25.43
N LEU A 427 27.56 16.00 25.78
CA LEU A 427 27.47 17.11 24.84
C LEU A 427 28.69 18.01 25.00
N VAL A 428 29.43 18.22 23.93
CA VAL A 428 30.59 19.11 23.89
C VAL A 428 30.39 20.14 22.77
N GLU A 429 30.58 21.41 23.09
CA GLU A 429 30.58 22.51 22.12
C GLU A 429 31.97 23.17 22.14
N GLU A 430 32.79 22.85 21.15
CA GLU A 430 34.18 23.30 21.07
C GLU A 430 34.57 23.62 19.63
N ASN A 431 35.36 24.69 19.45
CA ASN A 431 35.88 25.10 18.13
C ASN A 431 34.81 25.29 17.03
N GLY A 432 33.57 25.65 17.41
CA GLY A 432 32.46 25.81 16.47
C GLY A 432 31.81 24.49 16.01
N GLN A 433 32.16 23.36 16.64
CA GLN A 433 31.55 22.06 16.44
C GLN A 433 30.66 21.71 17.63
N LEU A 434 29.58 20.97 17.36
CA LEU A 434 28.77 20.33 18.38
C LEU A 434 29.00 18.82 18.28
N ILE A 435 29.43 18.22 19.38
CA ILE A 435 29.72 16.78 19.46
C ILE A 435 28.78 16.17 20.49
N VAL A 436 28.02 15.16 20.06
CA VAL A 436 27.16 14.35 20.93
C VAL A 436 27.68 12.93 20.92
N GLU A 437 27.92 12.37 22.11
CA GLU A 437 28.31 10.98 22.29
C GLU A 437 27.27 10.26 23.15
N LEU A 438 26.73 9.16 22.63
CA LEU A 438 25.69 8.35 23.25
C LEU A 438 26.16 6.92 23.45
N GLN A 439 25.78 6.33 24.60
CA GLN A 439 25.92 4.90 24.86
C GLN A 439 24.55 4.22 24.81
N CYS A 440 24.30 3.43 23.77
CA CYS A 440 23.08 2.66 23.55
C CYS A 440 23.38 1.18 23.75
N ASP A 441 23.02 0.62 24.91
CA ASP A 441 23.47 -0.71 25.33
C ASP A 441 24.98 -0.90 25.14
N ASP A 442 25.42 -1.84 24.29
CA ASP A 442 26.85 -2.07 23.98
C ASP A 442 27.37 -1.20 22.81
N HIS A 443 26.51 -0.41 22.17
CA HIS A 443 26.84 0.41 21.00
C HIS A 443 27.27 1.83 21.39
N GLN A 444 28.26 2.36 20.66
CA GLN A 444 28.76 3.71 20.82
C GLN A 444 28.38 4.55 19.61
N LEU A 445 27.65 5.64 19.83
CA LEU A 445 27.19 6.54 18.78
C LEU A 445 27.82 7.91 19.00
N ARG A 446 28.53 8.41 17.98
CA ARG A 446 29.19 9.71 17.99
C ARG A 446 28.67 10.56 16.84
N PHE A 447 28.14 11.73 17.16
CA PHE A 447 27.61 12.68 16.20
C PHE A 447 28.43 13.96 16.23
N VAL A 448 28.93 14.39 15.09
CA VAL A 448 29.65 15.65 14.91
C VAL A 448 28.82 16.54 14.01
N PHE A 449 28.60 17.77 14.44
CA PHE A 449 27.86 18.76 13.69
C PHE A 449 28.66 20.04 13.49
N GLU A 450 28.65 20.54 12.26
CA GLU A 450 29.47 21.69 11.85
C GLU A 450 28.69 22.62 10.91
N LEU A 451 28.93 23.93 11.04
CA LEU A 451 28.44 24.94 10.10
C LEU A 451 29.48 25.23 9.02
N THR A 452 29.79 24.22 8.21
CA THR A 452 30.86 24.20 7.21
C THR A 452 30.39 23.50 5.93
N GLY A 453 31.28 23.38 4.94
CA GLY A 453 31.05 22.59 3.74
C GLY A 453 30.41 23.37 2.58
N GLU A 454 30.01 22.62 1.55
CA GLU A 454 29.34 23.15 0.35
C GLU A 454 27.92 23.64 0.66
N PRO A 455 27.40 24.66 -0.07
CA PRO A 455 26.04 25.17 0.13
C PRO A 455 24.97 24.06 0.11
N GLY A 456 24.37 23.76 1.27
CA GLY A 456 23.47 22.63 1.45
C GLY A 456 23.61 21.92 2.80
N ILE A 457 23.23 20.65 2.81
CA ILE A 457 23.32 19.73 3.94
C ILE A 457 24.07 18.48 3.48
N GLU A 458 25.00 17.99 4.27
CA GLU A 458 25.72 16.74 4.01
C GLU A 458 25.77 15.87 5.27
N HIS A 459 25.50 14.58 5.09
CA HIS A 459 25.62 13.55 6.12
C HIS A 459 26.64 12.51 5.66
N ASN A 460 27.68 12.31 6.46
CA ASN A 460 28.67 11.25 6.28
C ASN A 460 28.57 10.28 7.45
N LEU A 461 28.13 9.06 7.16
CA LEU A 461 27.92 8.01 8.15
C LEU A 461 29.00 6.94 7.98
N THR A 462 29.60 6.54 9.10
CA THR A 462 30.44 5.35 9.21
C THR A 462 29.94 4.47 10.35
N ILE A 463 29.75 3.18 10.09
CA ILE A 463 29.41 2.19 11.12
C ILE A 463 30.48 1.11 11.09
N GLN A 464 31.18 0.92 12.21
CA GLN A 464 32.18 -0.12 12.39
C GLN A 464 31.61 -1.23 13.29
N SER A 465 31.66 -2.48 12.82
CA SER A 465 31.37 -3.70 13.58
C SER A 465 32.33 -4.80 13.11
N ASN A 466 31.85 -6.01 12.79
CA ASN A 466 32.66 -7.01 12.08
C ASN A 466 33.00 -6.59 10.64
N GLN A 467 32.23 -5.68 10.06
CA GLN A 467 32.54 -5.00 8.81
C GLN A 467 32.39 -3.48 9.01
N THR A 468 33.00 -2.71 8.11
CA THR A 468 32.86 -1.25 8.10
C THR A 468 31.93 -0.85 6.97
N LEU A 469 30.85 -0.15 7.31
CA LEU A 469 29.93 0.47 6.36
C LEU A 469 30.18 1.97 6.29
N THR A 470 30.17 2.54 5.09
CA THR A 470 30.13 3.99 4.88
C THR A 470 28.96 4.38 3.98
N SER A 471 28.28 5.47 4.32
CA SER A 471 27.20 6.05 3.53
C SER A 471 27.33 7.57 3.51
N LYS A 472 27.01 8.18 2.37
CA LYS A 472 27.03 9.63 2.20
C LYS A 472 25.74 10.09 1.54
N GLY A 473 25.05 11.01 2.21
CA GLY A 473 23.83 11.63 1.73
C GLY A 473 23.96 13.13 1.72
N TYR A 474 23.37 13.80 0.73
CA TYR A 474 23.44 15.25 0.67
C TYR A 474 22.27 15.89 -0.06
N TYR A 475 22.03 17.13 0.32
CA TYR A 475 21.23 18.11 -0.38
C TYR A 475 22.12 19.28 -0.78
N ARG A 476 21.94 19.78 -2.00
CA ARG A 476 22.56 21.02 -2.49
C ARG A 476 21.47 22.01 -2.83
N VAL A 477 21.72 23.29 -2.59
CA VAL A 477 20.72 24.33 -2.82
C VAL A 477 20.26 24.32 -4.28
N GLY A 478 18.96 24.05 -4.49
CA GLY A 478 18.36 23.98 -5.82
C GLY A 478 18.42 22.60 -6.49
N GLU A 479 19.02 21.60 -5.83
CA GLU A 479 19.08 20.21 -6.29
C GLU A 479 18.22 19.31 -5.40
N LYS A 480 17.94 18.10 -5.88
CA LYS A 480 17.23 17.08 -5.10
C LYS A 480 18.17 16.40 -4.12
N TRP A 481 17.62 15.79 -3.08
CA TRP A 481 18.41 14.90 -2.23
C TRP A 481 18.99 13.73 -3.02
N ARG A 482 20.18 13.30 -2.59
CA ARG A 482 20.87 12.15 -3.14
C ARG A 482 21.64 11.42 -2.06
N PHE A 483 21.65 10.09 -2.15
CA PHE A 483 22.60 9.25 -1.42
C PHE A 483 23.52 8.53 -2.42
N GLU A 484 24.81 8.55 -2.13
CA GLU A 484 25.81 7.79 -2.86
C GLU A 484 25.66 6.28 -2.56
N PRO A 485 26.23 5.40 -3.40
CA PRO A 485 26.30 3.97 -3.10
C PRO A 485 26.84 3.69 -1.70
N ILE A 486 26.14 2.84 -0.96
CA ILE A 486 26.60 2.36 0.34
C ILE A 486 27.78 1.43 0.11
N LEU A 487 28.89 1.67 0.83
CA LEU A 487 30.08 0.83 0.73
C LEU A 487 30.23 -0.03 1.99
N VAL A 488 30.42 -1.33 1.81
CA VAL A 488 30.81 -2.26 2.88
C VAL A 488 32.24 -2.75 2.61
N ASN A 489 33.15 -2.44 3.52
CA ASN A 489 34.60 -2.64 3.36
C ASN A 489 35.13 -2.07 2.02
N GLY A 490 34.57 -0.93 1.59
CA GLY A 490 34.93 -0.26 0.34
C GLY A 490 34.22 -0.78 -0.92
N ASN A 491 33.39 -1.81 -0.84
CA ASN A 491 32.65 -2.34 -1.98
C ASN A 491 31.19 -1.88 -1.95
N ALA A 492 30.67 -1.38 -3.08
CA ALA A 492 29.28 -0.96 -3.20
C ALA A 492 28.31 -2.14 -3.05
N ILE A 493 27.25 -1.96 -2.26
CA ILE A 493 26.19 -2.97 -2.06
C ILE A 493 24.84 -2.55 -2.67
N ASN A 494 24.75 -1.34 -3.21
CA ASN A 494 23.63 -0.81 -3.99
C ASN A 494 24.13 0.26 -4.98
N ASP A 495 23.23 0.87 -5.75
CA ASP A 495 23.55 1.90 -6.75
C ASP A 495 23.40 3.35 -6.20
N GLY A 496 23.24 3.50 -4.89
CA GLY A 496 22.82 4.75 -4.25
C GLY A 496 21.30 4.95 -4.28
N GLU A 497 20.85 6.14 -3.89
CA GLU A 497 19.42 6.48 -3.88
C GLU A 497 19.19 7.87 -4.50
N TYR A 498 18.35 7.88 -5.54
CA TYR A 498 17.91 9.06 -6.26
C TYR A 498 16.56 8.77 -6.91
N SER A 499 15.71 9.80 -7.07
CA SER A 499 14.41 9.66 -7.75
C SER A 499 14.03 10.89 -8.56
N GLU A 500 13.09 10.71 -9.50
CA GLU A 500 12.53 11.81 -10.30
C GLU A 500 11.69 12.77 -9.45
N SER A 501 11.14 12.34 -8.32
CA SER A 501 10.34 13.15 -7.39
C SER A 501 11.14 13.77 -6.25
N ASP A 502 12.40 13.36 -6.06
CA ASP A 502 13.25 13.57 -4.87
C ASP A 502 13.05 12.45 -3.82
N CYS A 503 14.13 11.71 -3.51
CA CYS A 503 14.06 10.56 -2.61
C CYS A 503 13.66 10.96 -1.17
N TRP A 504 13.95 12.20 -0.76
CA TRP A 504 13.52 12.73 0.51
C TRP A 504 12.00 13.00 0.55
N GLN A 505 11.44 13.48 -0.56
CA GLN A 505 9.98 13.66 -0.69
C GLN A 505 9.27 12.31 -0.70
N ASP A 506 9.85 11.31 -1.37
CA ASP A 506 9.32 9.95 -1.37
C ASP A 506 9.35 9.31 0.02
N ALA A 507 10.42 9.52 0.78
CA ALA A 507 10.54 9.07 2.17
C ALA A 507 9.50 9.76 3.08
N ASN A 508 9.27 11.07 2.92
CA ASN A 508 8.23 11.77 3.67
C ASN A 508 6.82 11.29 3.31
N GLN A 509 6.55 11.00 2.03
CA GLN A 509 5.30 10.40 1.61
C GLN A 509 5.06 9.04 2.29
N ARG A 510 6.09 8.18 2.35
CA ARG A 510 6.03 6.88 3.05
C ARG A 510 5.83 7.06 4.56
N SER A 511 6.51 8.03 5.16
CA SER A 511 6.39 8.37 6.59
C SER A 511 4.95 8.79 6.94
N VAL A 512 4.36 9.70 6.15
CA VAL A 512 2.96 10.10 6.31
C VAL A 512 2.02 8.91 6.09
N GLY A 513 2.27 8.08 5.08
CA GLY A 513 1.48 6.86 4.83
C GLY A 513 1.50 5.88 6.00
N LEU A 514 2.65 5.66 6.63
CA LEU A 514 2.79 4.84 7.83
C LEU A 514 2.01 5.41 9.01
N MET A 515 2.13 6.72 9.27
CA MET A 515 1.40 7.38 10.36
C MET A 515 -0.12 7.33 10.14
N LEU A 516 -0.58 7.51 8.90
CA LEU A 516 -1.99 7.34 8.53
C LEU A 516 -2.46 5.89 8.75
N ALA A 517 -1.66 4.90 8.37
CA ALA A 517 -1.96 3.48 8.58
C ALA A 517 -2.10 3.13 10.07
N MET A 518 -1.25 3.70 10.93
CA MET A 518 -1.34 3.56 12.39
C MET A 518 -2.66 4.15 12.92
N PHE A 519 -3.01 5.36 12.47
CA PHE A 519 -4.26 6.01 12.87
C PHE A 519 -5.52 5.31 12.35
N ASN A 520 -5.44 4.66 11.19
CA ASN A 520 -6.48 3.83 10.60
C ASN A 520 -6.54 2.42 11.20
N GLN A 521 -5.60 2.07 12.10
CA GLN A 521 -5.45 0.74 12.71
C GLN A 521 -5.25 -0.40 11.70
N SER A 522 -4.88 -0.06 10.46
CA SER A 522 -4.42 -1.03 9.47
C SER A 522 -3.05 -1.59 9.85
N ILE A 523 -2.27 -0.81 10.62
CA ILE A 523 -1.06 -1.21 11.33
C ILE A 523 -1.24 -0.97 12.82
N SER A 524 -0.85 -1.94 13.64
CA SER A 524 -0.81 -1.77 15.11
C SER A 524 0.28 -0.78 15.50
N TRP A 525 0.07 -0.04 16.59
CA TRP A 525 1.03 0.96 17.08
C TRP A 525 2.46 0.41 17.20
N ASP A 526 2.63 -0.77 17.82
CA ASP A 526 3.94 -1.41 18.01
C ASP A 526 4.64 -1.71 16.69
N ASN A 527 3.95 -2.34 15.73
CA ASN A 527 4.50 -2.56 14.40
C ASN A 527 4.82 -1.24 13.67
N GLY A 528 4.00 -0.20 13.85
CA GLY A 528 4.29 1.12 13.29
C GLY A 528 5.59 1.71 13.83
N LEU A 529 5.80 1.60 15.15
CA LEU A 529 7.05 2.01 15.81
C LEU A 529 8.26 1.15 15.40
N GLN A 530 8.05 -0.13 15.07
CA GLN A 530 9.08 -1.03 14.52
C GLN A 530 9.41 -0.72 13.06
N LEU A 531 8.46 -0.17 12.29
CA LEU A 531 8.64 0.28 10.91
C LEU A 531 9.21 1.71 10.82
N GLY A 532 9.72 2.26 11.93
CA GLY A 532 10.39 3.56 11.95
C GLY A 532 9.48 4.76 12.21
N ALA A 533 8.22 4.58 12.64
CA ALA A 533 7.41 5.69 13.12
C ALA A 533 7.91 6.21 14.48
N PHE A 534 7.71 7.51 14.73
CA PHE A 534 8.08 8.18 15.96
C PHE A 534 6.85 8.70 16.70
N ASP A 535 6.68 8.26 17.93
CA ASP A 535 5.77 8.90 18.88
C ASP A 535 6.49 9.98 19.69
N ALA A 536 5.75 10.66 20.57
CA ALA A 536 6.31 11.71 21.41
C ALA A 536 7.44 11.22 22.33
N GLN A 537 7.35 9.98 22.83
CA GLN A 537 8.34 9.41 23.73
C GLN A 537 9.68 9.22 23.03
N LYS A 538 9.67 8.66 21.80
CA LYS A 538 10.89 8.54 21.01
C LYS A 538 11.42 9.89 20.55
N ALA A 539 10.54 10.78 20.11
CA ALA A 539 10.92 12.10 19.61
C ALA A 539 11.66 12.94 20.68
N ILE A 540 11.22 12.88 21.94
CA ILE A 540 11.81 13.70 23.00
C ILE A 540 13.23 13.25 23.40
N LEU A 541 13.60 11.99 23.13
CA LEU A 541 14.98 11.52 23.33
C LEU A 541 15.98 12.29 22.45
N ILE A 542 15.53 12.75 21.28
CA ILE A 542 16.33 13.55 20.35
C ILE A 542 16.64 14.92 20.92
N GLU A 543 15.66 15.57 21.53
CA GLU A 543 15.86 16.90 22.11
C GLU A 543 16.62 16.83 23.44
N LYS A 544 16.36 15.80 24.23
CA LYS A 544 17.01 15.55 25.53
C LYS A 544 18.54 15.42 25.41
N MET A 545 19.10 14.98 24.28
CA MET A 545 20.56 14.88 24.12
C MET A 545 21.28 16.23 24.13
N LEU A 546 20.54 17.34 23.96
CA LEU A 546 21.07 18.70 23.92
C LEU A 546 20.85 19.48 25.23
N CYS A 547 20.14 18.88 26.18
CA CYS A 547 19.75 19.45 27.47
C CYS A 547 20.81 19.28 28.57
#